data_AF-A0A6S7HLQ5-F1
#
_entry.id   AF-A0A6S7HLQ5-F1
#
_cell.length_a   1.000
_cell.length_b   1.000
_cell.length_c   1.000
_cell.angle_alpha   90.00
_cell.angle_beta   90.00
_cell.angle_gamma   90.00
#
_symmetry.space_group_name_H-M   'P 1'
#
loop_
_entity.id
_entity.type
_entity.pdbx_description
1 polymer ?
#
loop_
_entity_poly.entity_id
_entity_poly.type
_entity_poly.pdbx_seq_one_letter_code
_entity_poly.pdbx_strand_id
1 'polypeptide(L)'
;MRQRESKMFAEILNRLREGKHTTADLQKLEERCVQKSNCLVVDKYNEQVYESFTDNRYKIKAQDSVIGAASAELKEKIMRQVAYVPLRNTKQLAHKLKLAVGQRTEVATNVRTDDGLTNGRVRL
;
A
#
# COMPACT_ATOMS: atom_id res chain seq x y z
N MET A 1 -15.61 15.88 4.10
CA MET A 1 -16.15 14.51 4.19
C MET A 1 -15.63 13.68 3.03
N ARG A 2 -15.16 12.45 3.26
CA ARG A 2 -14.59 11.59 2.19
C ARG A 2 -15.64 11.12 1.17
N GLN A 3 -16.89 10.89 1.59
CA GLN A 3 -18.00 10.42 0.76
C GLN A 3 -18.99 11.55 0.43
N ARG A 4 -18.49 12.76 0.12
CA ARG A 4 -19.34 13.96 -0.08
C ARG A 4 -20.42 13.76 -1.15
N GLU A 5 -20.12 12.97 -2.17
CA GLU A 5 -21.00 12.74 -3.33
C GLU A 5 -22.20 11.82 -3.04
N SER A 6 -22.25 11.16 -1.87
CA SER A 6 -23.37 10.28 -1.53
C SER A 6 -23.70 10.34 -0.04
N LYS A 7 -24.68 11.19 0.29
CA LYS A 7 -25.22 11.31 1.65
C LYS A 7 -25.71 9.95 2.18
N MET A 8 -26.45 9.22 1.35
CA MET A 8 -26.98 7.89 1.69
C MET A 8 -25.85 6.91 2.04
N PHE A 9 -24.76 6.89 1.27
CA PHE A 9 -23.63 6.01 1.56
C PHE A 9 -22.89 6.44 2.83
N ALA A 10 -22.71 7.74 3.04
CA ALA A 10 -22.11 8.26 4.27
C ALA A 10 -22.92 7.87 5.53
N GLU A 11 -24.25 7.90 5.46
CA GLU A 11 -25.14 7.49 6.56
C GLU A 11 -25.07 5.98 6.84
N ILE A 12 -25.01 5.14 5.78
CA ILE A 12 -24.79 3.70 5.93
C ILE A 12 -23.48 3.44 6.67
N LEU A 13 -22.38 4.09 6.26
CA LEU A 13 -21.08 3.95 6.92
C LEU A 13 -21.09 4.44 8.38
N ASN A 14 -21.81 5.52 8.67
CA ASN A 14 -21.95 6.03 10.04
C ASN A 14 -22.69 5.05 10.95
N ARG A 15 -23.78 4.44 10.48
CA ARG A 15 -24.50 3.39 11.21
C ARG A 15 -23.64 2.15 11.41
N LEU A 16 -22.89 1.74 10.38
CA LEU A 16 -21.97 0.61 10.45
C LEU A 16 -20.89 0.84 11.52
N ARG A 17 -20.27 2.03 11.55
CA ARG A 17 -19.27 2.44 12.54
C ARG A 17 -19.78 2.34 13.98
N GLU A 18 -21.04 2.69 14.20
CA GLU A 18 -21.69 2.65 15.52
C GLU A 18 -22.29 1.27 15.87
N GLY A 19 -22.22 0.29 14.96
CA GLY A 19 -22.86 -1.01 15.15
C GLY A 19 -24.40 -0.97 15.07
N LYS A 20 -24.99 0.11 14.54
CA LYS A 20 -26.45 0.32 14.40
C LYS A 20 -26.95 0.10 12.97
N HIS A 21 -26.23 -0.69 12.18
CA HIS A 21 -26.61 -0.96 10.80
C HIS A 21 -27.84 -1.87 10.74
N THR A 22 -28.65 -1.67 9.71
CA THR A 22 -29.84 -2.49 9.45
C THR A 22 -29.54 -3.59 8.44
N THR A 23 -30.40 -4.60 8.35
CA THR A 23 -30.31 -5.64 7.31
C THR A 23 -30.35 -5.04 5.90
N ALA A 24 -31.14 -3.97 5.71
CA ALA A 24 -31.20 -3.24 4.44
C ALA A 24 -29.88 -2.55 4.10
N ASP A 25 -29.15 -2.04 5.10
CA ASP A 25 -27.83 -1.45 4.90
C ASP A 25 -26.82 -2.50 4.40
N LEU A 26 -26.87 -3.72 4.97
CA LEU A 26 -26.01 -4.83 4.56
C LEU A 26 -26.32 -5.32 3.14
N GLN A 27 -27.60 -5.53 2.82
CA GLN A 27 -28.02 -5.92 1.46
C GLN A 27 -27.53 -4.91 0.41
N LYS A 28 -27.64 -3.62 0.72
CA LYS A 28 -27.18 -2.55 -0.17
C LYS A 28 -25.67 -2.52 -0.38
N LEU A 29 -24.88 -2.99 0.60
CA LEU A 29 -23.44 -3.18 0.46
C LEU A 29 -23.12 -4.43 -0.35
N GLU A 30 -23.86 -5.51 -0.15
CA GLU A 30 -23.72 -6.77 -0.90
C GLU A 30 -24.02 -6.60 -2.39
N GLU A 31 -25.00 -5.77 -2.76
CA GLU A 31 -25.28 -5.39 -4.15
C GLU A 31 -24.05 -4.80 -4.88
N ARG A 32 -23.08 -4.26 -4.12
CA ARG A 32 -21.86 -3.65 -4.68
C ARG A 32 -20.69 -4.62 -4.77
N CYS A 33 -20.83 -5.85 -4.29
CA CYS A 33 -19.82 -6.89 -4.46
C CYS A 33 -19.88 -7.45 -5.88
N VAL A 34 -19.02 -6.92 -6.76
CA VAL A 34 -18.98 -7.33 -8.18
C VAL A 34 -18.42 -8.74 -8.36
N GLN A 35 -17.44 -9.15 -7.54
CA GLN A 35 -16.89 -10.51 -7.53
C GLN A 35 -16.40 -10.90 -6.14
N LYS A 36 -16.65 -12.15 -5.75
CA LYS A 36 -16.05 -12.77 -4.56
C LYS A 36 -14.61 -13.18 -4.90
N SER A 37 -13.73 -12.19 -5.00
CA SER A 37 -12.31 -12.44 -5.26
C SER A 37 -11.71 -13.21 -4.08
N ASN A 38 -10.88 -14.21 -4.36
CA ASN A 38 -10.01 -14.77 -3.34
C ASN A 38 -9.21 -13.61 -2.73
N CYS A 39 -9.45 -13.31 -1.45
CA CYS A 39 -8.72 -12.27 -0.72
C CYS A 39 -7.27 -12.71 -0.57
N LEU A 40 -6.48 -12.54 -1.63
CA LEU A 40 -5.05 -12.74 -1.56
C LEU A 40 -4.48 -11.66 -0.64
N VAL A 41 -3.50 -12.06 0.18
CA VAL A 41 -2.67 -11.11 0.92
C VAL A 41 -2.05 -10.16 -0.11
N VAL A 42 -2.16 -8.85 0.13
CA VAL A 42 -1.83 -7.77 -0.82
C VAL A 42 -0.51 -8.01 -1.54
N ASP A 43 0.54 -8.39 -0.82
CA ASP A 43 1.87 -8.64 -1.37
C ASP A 43 1.90 -9.78 -2.38
N LYS A 44 1.17 -10.87 -2.11
CA LYS A 44 1.11 -12.03 -3.01
C LYS A 44 0.38 -11.67 -4.30
N TYR A 45 -0.70 -10.90 -4.20
CA TYR A 45 -1.42 -10.42 -5.38
C TYR A 45 -0.53 -9.50 -6.23
N ASN A 46 0.15 -8.54 -5.59
CA ASN A 46 1.03 -7.61 -6.28
C ASN A 46 2.22 -8.31 -6.96
N GLU A 47 2.75 -9.38 -6.35
CA GLU A 47 3.78 -10.21 -6.98
C GLU A 47 3.25 -10.92 -8.24
N GLN A 48 2.07 -11.54 -8.17
CA GLN A 48 1.46 -12.19 -9.33
C GLN A 48 1.18 -11.21 -10.46
N VAL A 49 0.72 -10.00 -10.12
CA VAL A 49 0.52 -8.92 -11.10
C VAL A 49 1.85 -8.53 -11.74
N TYR A 50 2.94 -8.40 -10.98
CA TYR A 50 4.26 -8.12 -11.54
C TYR A 50 4.79 -9.28 -12.41
N GLU A 51 4.55 -10.53 -12.02
CA GLU A 51 4.96 -11.71 -12.76
C GLU A 51 4.24 -11.88 -14.11
N SER A 52 3.02 -11.34 -14.25
CA SER A 52 2.26 -11.40 -15.51
C SER A 52 2.80 -10.45 -16.59
N PHE A 53 3.64 -9.46 -16.26
CA PHE A 53 4.33 -8.64 -17.25
C PHE A 53 5.49 -9.41 -17.89
N THR A 54 5.50 -9.50 -19.21
CA THR A 54 6.56 -10.20 -19.97
C THR A 54 7.81 -9.35 -20.13
N ASP A 55 7.64 -8.07 -20.47
CA ASP A 55 8.72 -7.13 -20.83
C ASP A 55 8.77 -5.92 -19.89
N ASN A 56 9.87 -5.16 -19.96
CA ASN A 56 10.07 -3.90 -19.23
C ASN A 56 9.91 -3.99 -17.70
N ARG A 57 10.44 -5.06 -17.12
CA ARG A 57 10.48 -5.28 -15.67
C ARG A 57 11.79 -4.82 -15.07
N TYR A 58 11.69 -4.13 -13.95
CA TYR A 58 12.81 -3.55 -13.22
C TYR A 58 12.79 -3.98 -11.76
N LYS A 59 13.99 -4.17 -11.22
CA LYS A 59 14.21 -4.45 -9.80
C LYS A 59 15.15 -3.39 -9.25
N ILE A 60 14.61 -2.52 -8.41
CA ILE A 60 15.36 -1.42 -7.79
C ILE A 60 15.73 -1.88 -6.38
N LYS A 61 17.03 -1.91 -6.07
CA LYS A 61 17.52 -2.21 -4.72
C LYS A 61 17.65 -0.92 -3.92
N ALA A 62 17.21 -0.94 -2.67
CA ALA A 62 17.42 0.16 -1.74
C ALA A 62 18.92 0.36 -1.47
N GLN A 63 19.31 1.61 -1.26
CA GLN A 63 20.62 1.99 -0.78
C GLN A 63 20.48 2.51 0.64
N ASP A 64 21.01 1.74 1.58
CA ASP A 64 20.87 2.02 3.01
C ASP A 64 22.20 2.53 3.59
N SER A 65 22.11 3.36 4.62
CA SER A 65 23.27 3.81 5.39
C SER A 65 22.91 3.96 6.86
N VAL A 66 23.88 3.74 7.74
CA VAL A 66 23.72 3.87 9.19
C VAL A 66 24.56 5.03 9.68
N ILE A 67 23.92 5.96 10.36
CA ILE A 67 24.52 7.16 10.95
C ILE A 67 24.39 7.06 12.47
N GLY A 68 25.42 7.46 13.22
CA GLY A 68 25.40 7.53 14.68
C GLY A 68 25.60 6.20 15.42
N ALA A 69 26.12 5.17 14.76
CA ALA A 69 26.51 3.93 15.44
C ALA A 69 27.75 4.15 16.32
N ALA A 70 27.71 3.63 17.55
CA ALA A 70 28.82 3.75 18.51
C ALA A 70 30.08 2.96 18.09
N SER A 71 29.95 1.96 17.21
CA SER A 71 31.07 1.16 16.71
C SER A 71 30.84 0.69 15.28
N ALA A 72 31.92 0.26 14.60
CA ALA A 72 31.85 -0.29 13.26
C ALA A 72 31.11 -1.64 13.23
N GLU A 73 31.28 -2.49 14.27
CA GLU A 73 30.60 -3.78 14.37
C GLU A 73 29.08 -3.59 14.52
N LEU A 74 28.65 -2.62 15.32
CA LEU A 74 27.23 -2.29 15.46
C LEU A 74 26.66 -1.77 14.13
N LYS A 75 27.41 -0.91 13.43
CA LYS A 75 27.05 -0.40 12.11
C LYS A 75 26.82 -1.55 11.12
N GLU A 76 27.76 -2.48 11.02
CA GLU A 76 27.64 -3.64 10.14
C GLU A 76 26.47 -4.55 10.53
N LYS A 77 26.28 -4.80 11.83
CA LYS A 77 25.18 -5.62 12.33
C LYS A 77 23.82 -5.03 11.93
N ILE A 78 23.64 -3.72 12.07
CA ILE A 78 22.42 -3.03 11.65
C ILE A 78 22.24 -3.15 10.14
N MET A 79 23.28 -2.85 9.34
CA MET A 79 23.22 -2.94 7.88
C MET A 79 22.82 -4.33 7.38
N ARG A 80 23.32 -5.41 8.02
CA ARG A 80 22.94 -6.79 7.67
C ARG A 80 21.49 -7.12 8.00
N GLN A 81 20.90 -6.46 9.00
CA GLN A 81 19.53 -6.73 9.45
C GLN A 81 18.47 -5.92 8.70
N VAL A 82 18.80 -4.74 8.20
CA VAL A 82 17.85 -3.81 7.53
C VAL A 82 17.12 -4.47 6.36
N ALA A 83 17.76 -5.37 5.62
CA ALA A 83 17.11 -6.07 4.50
C ALA A 83 16.03 -7.10 4.95
N TYR A 84 16.00 -7.48 6.23
CA TYR A 84 15.14 -8.54 6.77
C TYR A 84 14.14 -8.04 7.82
N VAL A 85 14.15 -6.75 8.17
CA VAL A 85 13.15 -6.20 9.08
C VAL A 85 11.78 -6.11 8.38
N PRO A 86 10.67 -6.23 9.14
CA PRO A 86 9.34 -6.04 8.58
C PRO A 86 9.17 -4.66 7.94
N LEU A 87 8.40 -4.55 6.85
CA LEU A 87 8.19 -3.29 6.11
C LEU A 87 7.66 -2.14 6.98
N ARG A 88 6.90 -2.44 8.05
CA ARG A 88 6.44 -1.41 9.01
C ARG A 88 7.60 -0.65 9.66
N ASN A 89 8.78 -1.27 9.76
CA ASN A 89 10.00 -0.68 10.32
C ASN A 89 10.77 0.15 9.28
N THR A 90 10.46 0.05 7.98
CA THR A 90 11.16 0.74 6.88
C THR A 90 10.27 1.80 6.20
N LYS A 91 9.31 2.38 6.93
CA LYS A 91 8.27 3.28 6.37
C LYS A 91 7.51 2.66 5.20
N GLN A 92 7.32 1.34 5.24
CA GLN A 92 6.71 0.53 4.18
C GLN A 92 7.49 0.49 2.86
N LEU A 93 8.76 0.90 2.86
CA LEU A 93 9.61 0.85 1.67
C LEU A 93 10.28 -0.53 1.56
N ALA A 94 10.14 -1.14 0.40
CA ALA A 94 10.74 -2.44 0.11
C ALA A 94 12.25 -2.30 -0.16
N HIS A 95 13.04 -3.23 0.40
CA HIS A 95 14.47 -3.33 0.08
C HIS A 95 14.71 -3.68 -1.40
N LYS A 96 13.81 -4.45 -2.01
CA LYS A 96 13.78 -4.72 -3.46
C LYS A 96 12.42 -4.35 -4.01
N LEU A 97 12.34 -3.20 -4.67
CA LEU A 97 11.13 -2.75 -5.33
C LEU A 97 11.06 -3.34 -6.74
N LYS A 98 9.96 -4.01 -7.06
CA LYS A 98 9.67 -4.60 -8.38
C LYS A 98 8.68 -3.70 -9.10
N LEU A 99 9.01 -3.31 -10.33
CA LEU A 99 8.18 -2.41 -11.15
C LEU A 99 8.16 -2.91 -12.59
N ALA A 100 7.03 -2.73 -13.28
CA ALA A 100 6.93 -2.91 -14.72
C ALA A 100 6.29 -1.66 -15.37
N VAL A 101 6.62 -1.40 -16.64
CA VAL A 101 5.96 -0.33 -17.40
C VAL A 101 4.48 -0.66 -17.56
N GLY A 102 3.60 0.29 -17.21
CA GLY A 102 2.14 0.11 -17.21
C GLY A 102 1.60 -0.62 -15.98
N GLN A 103 2.45 -0.97 -15.00
CA GLN A 103 1.99 -1.48 -13.72
C GLN A 103 1.45 -0.33 -12.87
N ARG A 104 0.24 -0.51 -12.32
CA ARG A 104 -0.33 0.44 -11.36
C ARG A 104 0.55 0.55 -10.14
N THR A 105 0.89 1.77 -9.77
CA THR A 105 1.76 2.08 -8.63
C THR A 105 1.19 3.21 -7.81
N GLU A 106 1.57 3.26 -6.54
CA GLU A 106 1.17 4.30 -5.60
C GLU A 106 2.41 4.99 -5.03
N VAL A 107 2.32 6.30 -4.85
CA VAL A 107 3.32 7.07 -4.12
C VAL A 107 3.09 6.87 -2.62
N ALA A 108 4.08 6.30 -1.91
CA ALA A 108 3.99 6.00 -0.48
C ALA A 108 4.42 7.16 0.45
N THR A 109 4.97 8.24 -0.10
CA THR A 109 5.49 9.38 0.68
C THR A 109 5.09 10.71 0.07
N ASN A 110 4.99 11.75 0.89
CA ASN A 110 4.78 13.10 0.36
C ASN A 110 6.07 13.60 -0.27
N VAL A 111 6.07 13.75 -1.58
CA VAL A 111 7.22 14.25 -2.35
C VAL A 111 7.07 15.75 -2.58
N ARG A 112 5.90 16.16 -3.10
CA ARG A 112 5.61 17.55 -3.48
C ARG A 112 4.12 17.82 -3.35
N THR A 113 3.69 18.34 -2.21
CA THR A 113 2.26 18.46 -1.88
C THR A 113 1.57 19.57 -2.68
N ASP A 114 2.30 20.61 -3.08
CA ASP A 114 1.84 21.70 -3.95
C ASP A 114 1.51 21.21 -5.38
N ASP A 115 2.31 20.27 -5.91
CA ASP A 115 2.10 19.62 -7.21
C ASP A 115 1.24 18.34 -7.12
N GLY A 116 0.63 18.12 -5.96
CA GLY A 116 -0.23 16.98 -5.68
C GLY A 116 0.49 15.62 -5.66
N LEU A 117 1.83 15.56 -5.60
CA LEU A 117 2.59 14.33 -5.40
C LEU A 117 2.59 13.93 -3.92
N THR A 118 1.42 13.48 -3.48
CA THR A 118 1.14 13.11 -2.09
C THR A 118 1.10 11.60 -1.92
N ASN A 119 1.25 11.16 -0.67
CA ASN A 119 0.98 9.79 -0.28
C ASN A 119 -0.46 9.40 -0.69
N GLY A 120 -0.66 8.20 -1.22
CA GLY A 120 -1.96 7.76 -1.73
C GLY A 120 -2.21 8.03 -3.21
N ARG A 121 -1.33 8.77 -3.89
CA ARG A 121 -1.52 9.08 -5.31
C ARG A 121 -1.18 7.87 -6.16
N VAL A 122 -2.19 7.37 -6.88
CA VAL A 122 -2.06 6.26 -7.84
C VAL A 122 -1.66 6.81 -9.21
N ARG A 123 -0.70 6.16 -9.86
CA ARG A 123 -0.40 6.32 -11.29
C ARG A 123 -0.78 5.06 -12.05
N LEU A 124 -1.41 5.27 -13.20
CA LEU A 124 -1.75 4.24 -14.19
C LEU A 124 -0.59 4.04 -15.16
#